data_AF-A0A0P1BLT3-F1
#
_entry.id   AF-A0A0P1BLT3-F1
#
_cell.length_a   1.000
_cell.length_b   1.000
_cell.length_c   1.000
_cell.angle_alpha   90.00
_cell.angle_beta   90.00
_cell.angle_gamma   90.00
#
_symmetry.space_group_name_H-M   'P 1'
#
loop_
_entity.id
_entity.type
_entity.pdbx_description
1 polymer ?
#
loop_
_entity_poly.entity_id
_entity_poly.type
_entity_poly.pdbx_seq_one_letter_code
_entity_poly.pdbx_strand_id
1 'polypeptide(L)'
;MHEGKGALTLDAQAEDGQFTVENISYYKDAKLATDLSADADWARRGLYIGPQFETLDENVQAQFEAFLNERGIDSDLARFVPDFAELKEQKEYCSWLENVKAFVDA
;
A
#
# COMPACT_ATOMS: atom_id res chain seq x y z
N MET A 1 6.76 8.42 -15.27
CA MET A 1 7.65 8.70 -14.10
C MET A 1 8.25 10.07 -14.31
N HIS A 2 7.91 11.06 -13.48
CA HIS A 2 8.55 12.38 -13.55
C HIS A 2 9.81 12.34 -12.68
N GLU A 3 10.98 12.16 -13.29
CA GLU A 3 12.25 12.18 -12.58
C GLU A 3 12.45 13.53 -11.86
N GLY A 4 12.78 13.47 -10.56
CA GLY A 4 13.18 14.64 -9.76
C GLY A 4 12.10 15.37 -8.94
N LYS A 5 10.86 14.84 -8.81
CA LYS A 5 9.74 15.55 -8.13
C LYS A 5 9.26 14.96 -6.80
N GLY A 6 10.02 14.06 -6.17
CA GLY A 6 9.59 13.38 -4.94
C GLY A 6 8.58 12.26 -5.18
N ALA A 7 7.96 11.76 -4.12
CA ALA A 7 7.01 10.66 -4.14
C ALA A 7 5.85 10.92 -3.17
N LEU A 8 4.62 10.64 -3.60
CA LEU A 8 3.47 10.48 -2.72
C LEU A 8 3.36 9.00 -2.35
N THR A 9 3.20 8.71 -1.06
CA THR A 9 2.81 7.39 -0.59
C THR A 9 1.41 7.45 -0.02
N LEU A 10 0.71 6.34 -0.16
CA LEU A 10 -0.68 6.14 0.18
C LEU A 10 -0.74 4.98 1.17
N ASP A 11 -1.28 5.23 2.35
CA ASP A 11 -1.70 4.18 3.28
C ASP A 11 -3.21 4.05 3.15
N ALA A 12 -3.68 2.90 2.67
CA ALA A 12 -5.08 2.66 2.42
C ALA A 12 -5.46 1.19 2.61
N GLN A 13 -6.71 0.96 2.99
CA GLN A 13 -7.32 -0.35 3.13
C GLN A 13 -8.29 -0.59 1.96
N ALA A 14 -8.18 -1.77 1.33
CA ALA A 14 -9.15 -2.24 0.35
C ALA A 14 -10.18 -3.13 1.06
N GLU A 15 -11.44 -2.71 1.09
CA GLU A 15 -12.55 -3.46 1.70
C GLU A 15 -13.86 -3.15 0.96
N ASP A 16 -14.73 -4.15 0.82
CA ASP A 16 -16.04 -4.03 0.12
C ASP A 16 -15.97 -3.36 -1.28
N GLY A 17 -14.84 -3.54 -1.97
CA GLY A 17 -14.59 -2.96 -3.29
C GLY A 17 -14.36 -1.45 -3.28
N GLN A 18 -13.94 -0.89 -2.15
CA GLN A 18 -13.54 0.50 -2.00
C GLN A 18 -12.16 0.61 -1.34
N PHE A 19 -11.45 1.70 -1.62
CA PHE A 19 -10.27 2.09 -0.88
C PHE A 19 -10.65 3.11 0.19
N THR A 20 -10.32 2.84 1.44
CA THR A 20 -10.34 3.82 2.53
C THR A 20 -8.92 4.34 2.72
N VAL A 21 -8.72 5.65 2.50
CA VAL A 21 -7.40 6.29 2.66
C VAL A 21 -7.22 6.72 4.12
N GLU A 22 -6.15 6.23 4.75
CA GLU A 22 -5.79 6.61 6.13
C GLU A 22 -4.84 7.80 6.15
N ASN A 23 -3.84 7.78 5.28
CA ASN A 23 -2.79 8.79 5.24
C ASN A 23 -2.20 8.96 3.83
N ILE A 24 -1.79 10.19 3.52
CA ILE A 24 -1.02 10.50 2.30
C ILE A 24 0.25 11.27 2.72
N SER A 25 1.40 10.65 2.51
CA SER A 25 2.71 11.27 2.82
C SER A 25 3.38 11.78 1.54
N TYR A 26 4.09 12.90 1.64
CA TYR A 26 4.95 13.38 0.57
C TYR A 26 6.43 13.34 0.98
N TYR A 27 7.23 12.62 0.20
CA TYR A 27 8.67 12.55 0.35
C TYR A 27 9.35 13.34 -0.78
N LYS A 28 10.27 14.24 -0.42
CA LYS A 28 11.10 14.95 -1.41
C LYS A 28 12.07 14.01 -2.12
N ASP A 29 12.54 12.99 -1.42
CA ASP A 29 13.41 11.95 -1.97
C ASP A 29 12.57 10.71 -2.30
N ALA A 30 12.35 10.47 -3.59
CA ALA A 30 11.59 9.31 -4.07
C ALA A 30 12.30 7.99 -3.76
N LYS A 31 13.63 7.97 -3.69
CA LYS A 31 14.37 6.77 -3.32
C LYS A 31 14.08 6.42 -1.87
N LEU A 32 14.14 7.40 -0.97
CA LEU A 32 13.80 7.20 0.44
C LEU A 32 12.36 6.69 0.62
N ALA A 33 11.42 7.15 -0.21
CA ALA A 33 10.03 6.69 -0.16
C ALA A 33 9.85 5.21 -0.50
N THR A 34 10.67 4.66 -1.40
CA THR A 34 10.49 3.28 -1.92
C THR A 34 11.52 2.27 -1.40
N ASP A 35 12.59 2.72 -0.75
CA ASP A 35 13.63 1.85 -0.22
C ASP A 35 13.08 0.97 0.92
N LEU A 36 13.27 -0.35 0.83
CA LEU A 36 12.72 -1.34 1.74
C LEU A 36 13.70 -1.72 2.87
N SER A 37 14.85 -1.05 2.97
CA SER A 37 15.82 -1.29 4.04
C SER A 37 15.32 -0.79 5.40
N ALA A 38 15.81 -1.42 6.47
CA ALA A 38 15.50 -1.02 7.84
C ALA A 38 15.94 0.43 8.13
N ASP A 39 17.08 0.86 7.57
CA ASP A 39 17.58 2.23 7.72
C ASP A 39 16.67 3.26 7.05
N ALA A 40 16.16 2.95 5.85
CA ALA A 40 15.20 3.81 5.16
C ALA A 40 13.86 3.88 5.91
N ASP A 41 13.37 2.75 6.44
CA ASP A 41 12.16 2.72 7.27
C ASP A 41 12.31 3.60 8.51
N TRP A 42 13.42 3.45 9.24
CA TRP A 42 13.74 4.27 10.40
C TRP A 42 13.79 5.77 10.04
N ALA A 43 14.43 6.12 8.93
CA ALA A 43 14.50 7.49 8.47
C ALA A 43 13.10 8.06 8.12
N ARG A 44 12.20 7.26 7.52
CA ARG A 44 10.82 7.70 7.23
C ARG A 44 10.01 7.99 8.49
N ARG A 45 10.21 7.25 9.58
CA ARG A 45 9.51 7.47 10.87
C ARG A 45 9.81 8.82 11.52
N GLY A 46 10.96 9.42 11.20
CA GLY A 46 11.36 10.74 11.69
C GLY A 46 10.76 11.92 10.90
N LEU A 47 10.04 11.64 9.81
CA LEU A 47 9.49 12.67 8.92
C LEU A 47 8.03 12.97 9.24
N TYR A 48 7.57 14.17 8.87
CA TYR A 48 6.15 14.50 8.90
C TYR A 48 5.44 13.73 7.79
N ILE A 49 4.55 12.83 8.16
CA ILE A 49 3.83 11.92 7.26
C ILE A 49 2.50 12.49 6.75
N GLY A 50 2.21 13.76 7.05
CA GLY A 50 0.90 14.35 6.78
C GLY A 50 -0.06 14.23 7.97
N PRO A 51 -1.22 14.90 7.90
CA PRO A 51 -2.31 14.71 8.86
C PRO A 51 -3.07 13.41 8.55
N GLN A 52 -3.90 12.97 9.49
CA GLN A 52 -4.90 11.94 9.22
C GLN A 52 -5.79 12.40 8.06
N PHE A 53 -6.00 11.54 7.06
CA PHE A 53 -6.69 11.92 5.83
C PHE A 53 -8.10 12.46 6.09
N GLU A 54 -8.84 11.83 7.02
CA GLU A 54 -10.19 12.24 7.43
C GLU A 54 -10.27 13.66 8.01
N THR A 55 -9.14 14.22 8.46
CA THR A 55 -9.07 15.57 9.03
C THR A 55 -8.81 16.66 8.00
N LEU A 56 -8.57 16.29 6.73
CA LEU A 56 -8.45 17.24 5.63
C LEU A 56 -9.81 17.86 5.30
N ASP A 57 -9.80 19.02 4.67
CA ASP A 57 -11.03 19.58 4.07
C ASP A 57 -11.64 18.58 3.07
N GLU A 58 -12.97 18.44 3.10
CA GLU A 58 -13.71 17.47 2.28
C GLU A 58 -13.43 17.63 0.77
N ASN A 59 -13.23 18.87 0.28
CA ASN A 59 -12.90 19.06 -1.13
C ASN A 59 -11.49 18.55 -1.43
N VAL A 60 -10.55 18.71 -0.50
CA VAL A 60 -9.19 18.19 -0.66
C VAL A 60 -9.21 16.66 -0.67
N GLN A 61 -9.99 16.03 0.21
CA GLN A 61 -10.20 14.58 0.20
C GLN A 61 -10.73 14.11 -1.16
N ALA A 62 -11.80 14.73 -1.66
CA ALA A 62 -12.39 14.42 -2.96
C ALA A 62 -11.42 14.60 -4.13
N GLN A 63 -10.53 15.61 -4.10
CA GLN A 63 -9.51 15.78 -5.14
C GLN A 63 -8.45 14.67 -5.10
N PHE A 64 -8.05 14.20 -3.93
CA PHE A 64 -7.13 13.05 -3.82
C PHE A 64 -7.81 11.77 -4.31
N GLU A 65 -9.06 11.51 -3.93
CA GLU A 65 -9.81 10.36 -4.42
C GLU A 65 -9.95 10.37 -5.94
N ALA A 66 -10.28 11.51 -6.54
CA ALA A 66 -10.34 11.67 -8.00
C ALA A 66 -8.97 11.40 -8.65
N PHE A 67 -7.90 11.96 -8.07
CA PHE A 67 -6.52 11.76 -8.54
C PHE A 67 -6.09 10.29 -8.51
N LEU A 68 -6.50 9.53 -7.47
CA LEU A 68 -6.22 8.10 -7.32
C LEU A 68 -7.03 7.26 -8.32
N ASN A 69 -8.33 7.55 -8.46
CA ASN A 69 -9.21 6.88 -9.43
C ASN A 69 -8.69 7.04 -10.87
N GLU A 70 -8.24 8.24 -11.27
CA GLU A 70 -7.64 8.48 -12.60
C GLU A 70 -6.38 7.63 -12.87
N ARG A 71 -5.75 7.09 -11.82
CA ARG A 71 -4.55 6.23 -11.89
C ARG A 71 -4.87 4.75 -11.73
N GLY A 72 -6.15 4.37 -11.70
CA GLY A 72 -6.60 2.98 -11.54
C GLY A 72 -6.54 2.48 -10.09
N ILE A 73 -6.41 3.38 -9.12
CA ILE A 73 -6.61 3.06 -7.70
C ILE A 73 -8.09 3.31 -7.42
N ASP A 74 -8.90 2.34 -7.82
CA ASP A 74 -10.36 2.44 -7.91
C ASP A 74 -11.04 1.16 -7.37
N SER A 75 -12.36 1.04 -7.61
CA SER A 75 -13.13 -0.10 -7.12
C SER A 75 -12.73 -1.44 -7.73
N ASP A 76 -12.19 -1.46 -8.95
CA ASP A 76 -11.79 -2.71 -9.60
C ASP A 76 -10.50 -3.23 -8.96
N LEU A 77 -9.54 -2.33 -8.72
CA LEU A 77 -8.33 -2.69 -7.96
C LEU A 77 -8.67 -3.07 -6.51
N ALA A 78 -9.59 -2.36 -5.86
CA ALA A 78 -10.00 -2.66 -4.49
C ALA A 78 -10.65 -4.04 -4.32
N ARG A 79 -11.33 -4.56 -5.36
CA ARG A 79 -11.83 -5.96 -5.38
C ARG A 79 -10.72 -6.96 -5.71
N PHE A 80 -9.86 -6.61 -6.67
CA PHE A 80 -8.79 -7.50 -7.11
C PHE A 80 -7.79 -7.84 -6.00
N VAL A 81 -7.40 -6.87 -5.16
CA VAL A 81 -6.38 -7.08 -4.12
C VAL A 81 -6.74 -8.20 -3.14
N PRO A 82 -7.91 -8.19 -2.46
CA PRO A 82 -8.29 -9.26 -1.54
C PRO A 82 -8.48 -10.62 -2.25
N ASP A 83 -9.13 -10.64 -3.42
CA ASP A 83 -9.32 -11.87 -4.20
C ASP A 83 -7.98 -12.53 -4.57
N PHE A 84 -7.01 -11.71 -5.00
CA PHE A 84 -5.67 -12.19 -5.33
C PHE A 84 -4.88 -12.62 -4.09
N ALA A 85 -5.07 -11.92 -2.96
CA ALA A 85 -4.45 -12.28 -1.70
C ALA A 85 -4.93 -13.66 -1.21
N GLU A 86 -6.23 -13.96 -1.30
CA GLU A 86 -6.80 -15.27 -0.96
C GLU A 86 -6.22 -16.38 -1.85
N LEU A 87 -6.17 -16.15 -3.17
CA LEU A 87 -5.57 -17.10 -4.11
C LEU A 87 -4.09 -17.37 -3.80
N LYS A 88 -3.34 -16.33 -3.42
CA LYS A 88 -1.93 -16.45 -3.06
C LYS A 88 -1.76 -17.21 -1.75
N GLU A 89 -2.55 -16.88 -0.73
CA GLU A 89 -2.51 -17.53 0.58
C GLU A 89 -2.71 -19.04 0.42
N GLN A 90 -3.72 -19.46 -0.36
CA GLN A 90 -4.00 -20.88 -0.58
C GLN A 90 -2.80 -21.62 -1.21
N LYS A 91 -2.07 -20.96 -2.12
CA LYS A 91 -0.86 -21.53 -2.74
C LYS A 91 0.30 -21.64 -1.74
N GLU A 92 0.51 -20.58 -0.95
CA GLU A 92 1.54 -20.56 0.09
C GLU A 92 1.25 -21.59 1.18
N TYR A 93 -0.01 -21.76 1.56
CA TYR A 93 -0.46 -22.79 2.51
C TYR A 93 -0.17 -24.21 2.00
N CYS A 94 -0.50 -24.52 0.75
CA CYS A 94 -0.17 -25.82 0.16
C CYS A 94 1.34 -26.08 0.15
N SER A 95 2.14 -25.10 -0.28
CA SER A 95 3.60 -25.24 -0.29
C SER A 95 4.17 -25.40 1.13
N TRP A 96 3.62 -24.69 2.11
CA TRP A 96 3.99 -24.84 3.51
C TRP A 96 3.70 -26.25 4.03
N LEU A 97 2.52 -26.81 3.72
CA LEU A 97 2.18 -28.19 4.09
C LEU A 97 3.14 -29.22 3.47
N GLU A 98 3.51 -29.04 2.21
CA GLU A 98 4.48 -29.90 1.52
C GLU A 98 5.85 -29.87 2.22
N ASN A 99 6.33 -28.67 2.57
CA ASN A 99 7.59 -28.50 3.28
C ASN A 99 7.56 -29.12 4.67
N VAL A 100 6.46 -28.96 5.41
CA VAL A 100 6.27 -29.57 6.73
C VAL A 100 6.27 -31.09 6.63
N LYS A 101 5.55 -31.65 5.64
CA LYS A 101 5.56 -33.10 5.39
C LYS A 101 6.97 -33.62 5.11
N ALA A 102 7.71 -32.95 4.23
CA ALA A 102 9.08 -33.35 3.89
C ALA A 102 10.03 -33.33 5.10
N PHE A 103 9.86 -32.36 6.01
CA PHE A 103 10.62 -32.29 7.26
C PHE A 103 10.28 -33.42 8.22
N VAL A 104 8.99 -33.81 8.33
CA VAL A 104 8.53 -34.87 9.25
C VAL A 104 8.89 -36.28 8.74
N ASP A 105 8.92 -36.48 7.42
CA ASP A 105 9.24 -37.77 6.79
C ASP A 105 10.76 -38.07 6.72
N ALA A 106 11.62 -37.08 7.01
CA ALA A 106 13.09 -37.19 6.97
C ALA A 106 13.67 -37.85 8.23
#